data_AF-A0A957MTM8-F1
#
_entry.id   AF-A0A957MTM8-F1
#
_cell.length_a   1.000
_cell.length_b   1.000
_cell.length_c   1.000
_cell.angle_alpha   90.00
_cell.angle_beta   90.00
_cell.angle_gamma   90.00
#
_symmetry.space_group_name_H-M   'P 1'
#
loop_
_entity.id
_entity.type
_entity.pdbx_description
1 polymer ?
#
loop_
_entity_poly.entity_id
_entity_poly.type
_entity_poly.pdbx_seq_one_letter_code
_entity_poly.pdbx_strand_id
1 'polypeptide(L)'
;PRPALRTKAPMPATQSSFRLAGAQVQLLHAALVDAFDTTSLKLMVRTELDEDLDVIAGGSNRAEVAYNLIRWAERNNRLADLIRGSCTRNPGNVYLREAAQAILRD
;
A
#
# COMPACT_ATOMS: atom_id res chain seq x y z
N PRO A 1 18.29 1.09 -40.79
CA PRO A 1 18.26 1.92 -39.56
C PRO A 1 16.95 1.71 -38.78
N ARG A 2 16.98 0.95 -37.68
CA ARG A 2 15.82 0.66 -36.81
C ARG A 2 15.75 1.71 -35.69
N PRO A 3 14.56 2.21 -35.31
CA PRO A 3 14.42 3.13 -34.18
C PRO A 3 14.55 2.39 -32.84
N ALA A 4 15.39 2.92 -31.94
CA ALA A 4 15.61 2.38 -30.60
C ALA A 4 14.41 2.68 -29.69
N LEU A 5 13.83 1.61 -29.15
CA LEU A 5 12.87 1.63 -28.05
C LEU A 5 13.54 2.28 -26.82
N ARG A 6 13.08 3.48 -26.43
CA ARG A 6 13.42 4.06 -25.13
C ARG A 6 12.68 3.29 -24.04
N THR A 7 13.33 2.29 -23.48
CA THR A 7 12.96 1.69 -22.21
C THR A 7 13.07 2.75 -21.11
N LYS A 8 11.93 3.18 -20.56
CA LYS A 8 11.90 3.87 -19.27
C LYS A 8 12.21 2.83 -18.19
N ALA A 9 13.48 2.70 -17.82
CA ALA A 9 13.83 2.13 -16.53
C ALA A 9 13.55 3.18 -15.44
N PRO A 10 12.76 2.89 -14.40
CA PRO A 10 12.89 3.63 -13.17
C PRO A 10 14.12 3.14 -12.41
N MET A 11 14.84 4.13 -11.90
CA MET A 11 16.11 4.10 -11.17
C MET A 11 16.05 3.22 -9.90
N PRO A 12 17.17 2.63 -9.45
CA PRO A 12 17.29 2.16 -8.08
C PRO A 12 17.53 3.38 -7.17
N ALA A 13 16.51 3.77 -6.41
CA ALA A 13 16.69 4.70 -5.29
C ALA A 13 17.02 3.89 -4.03
N THR A 14 18.30 3.73 -3.75
CA THR A 14 18.81 3.15 -2.51
C THR A 14 18.60 4.14 -1.35
N GLN A 15 17.71 3.75 -0.45
CA GLN A 15 17.66 3.95 1.02
C GLN A 15 17.93 5.34 1.64
N SER A 16 16.94 5.84 2.40
CA SER A 16 17.11 6.42 3.74
C SER A 16 15.73 6.62 4.42
N SER A 17 15.46 5.77 5.41
CA SER A 17 14.51 5.95 6.52
C SER A 17 13.00 6.06 6.19
N PHE A 18 12.31 4.91 6.25
CA PHE A 18 10.86 4.73 6.39
C PHE A 18 9.91 5.24 5.29
N ARG A 19 10.43 5.82 4.21
CA ARG A 19 9.60 6.27 3.07
C ARG A 19 9.55 5.20 1.98
N LEU A 20 8.34 4.81 1.59
CA LEU A 20 8.13 3.85 0.49
C LEU A 20 8.57 4.47 -0.84
N ALA A 21 9.19 3.66 -1.70
CA ALA A 21 9.41 4.03 -3.09
C ALA A 21 8.05 4.23 -3.79
N GLY A 22 7.97 5.19 -4.72
CA GLY A 22 6.72 5.47 -5.44
C GLY A 22 6.10 4.23 -6.11
N ALA A 23 6.93 3.30 -6.59
CA ALA A 23 6.48 2.02 -7.14
C ALA A 23 5.84 1.10 -6.08
N GLN A 24 6.40 1.03 -4.86
CA GLN A 24 5.83 0.27 -3.75
C GLN A 24 4.49 0.87 -3.30
N VAL A 25 4.40 2.20 -3.20
CA VAL A 25 3.15 2.90 -2.88
C VAL A 25 2.08 2.58 -3.91
N GLN A 26 2.42 2.64 -5.20
CA GLN A 26 1.47 2.36 -6.27
C GLN A 26 1.00 0.91 -6.26
N LEU A 27 1.91 -0.03 -5.99
CA LEU A 27 1.58 -1.45 -5.92
C LEU A 27 0.69 -1.75 -4.69
N LEU A 28 1.02 -1.21 -3.51
CA LEU A 28 0.19 -1.35 -2.32
C LEU A 28 -1.18 -0.67 -2.50
N HIS A 29 -1.21 0.49 -3.15
CA HIS A 29 -2.45 1.20 -3.45
C HIS A 29 -3.38 0.38 -4.35
N ALA A 30 -2.86 -0.12 -5.47
CA ALA A 30 -3.60 -1.00 -6.36
C ALA A 30 -4.09 -2.26 -5.63
N ALA A 31 -3.22 -2.88 -4.82
CA ALA A 31 -3.55 -4.06 -4.03
C ALA A 31 -4.70 -3.79 -3.04
N LEU A 32 -4.68 -2.67 -2.33
CA LEU A 32 -5.74 -2.32 -1.37
C LEU A 32 -7.07 -2.03 -2.06
N VAL A 33 -7.04 -1.34 -3.21
CA VAL A 33 -8.25 -1.00 -3.98
C VAL A 33 -8.88 -2.23 -4.64
N ASP A 34 -8.07 -3.21 -5.02
CA ASP A 34 -8.48 -4.49 -5.60
C ASP A 34 -8.93 -5.51 -4.53
N ALA A 35 -8.19 -5.62 -3.43
CA ALA A 35 -8.40 -6.62 -2.40
C ALA A 35 -9.54 -6.29 -1.42
N PHE A 36 -9.90 -5.02 -1.27
CA PHE A 36 -10.87 -4.57 -0.28
C PHE A 36 -11.90 -3.59 -0.84
N ASP A 37 -13.11 -3.66 -0.31
CA ASP A 37 -14.12 -2.60 -0.41
C ASP A 37 -14.00 -1.62 0.77
N THR A 38 -14.68 -0.47 0.70
CA THR A 38 -14.65 0.57 1.74
C THR A 38 -15.00 0.01 3.12
N THR A 39 -16.04 -0.82 3.23
CA THR A 39 -16.45 -1.43 4.51
C THR A 39 -15.40 -2.40 5.03
N SER A 40 -14.80 -3.20 4.14
CA SER A 40 -13.76 -4.16 4.53
C SER A 40 -12.49 -3.44 4.98
N LEU A 41 -12.10 -2.33 4.34
CA LEU A 41 -11.01 -1.46 4.81
C LEU A 41 -11.31 -0.89 6.20
N LYS A 42 -12.53 -0.37 6.44
CA LYS A 42 -12.92 0.17 7.76
C LYS A 42 -12.75 -0.88 8.85
N LEU A 43 -13.25 -2.08 8.60
CA LEU A 43 -13.14 -3.17 9.56
C LEU A 43 -11.67 -3.60 9.77
N MET A 44 -10.85 -3.62 8.71
CA MET A 44 -9.43 -4.01 8.82
C MET A 44 -8.66 -3.00 9.66
N VAL A 45 -8.85 -1.70 9.40
CA VAL A 45 -8.20 -0.65 10.18
C VAL A 45 -8.68 -0.67 11.63
N ARG A 46 -9.96 -0.94 11.87
CA ARG A 46 -10.47 -1.03 13.24
C ARG A 46 -9.95 -2.25 13.99
N THR A 47 -9.82 -3.42 13.36
CA THR A 47 -9.42 -4.66 14.04
C THR A 47 -7.92 -4.84 14.13
N GLU A 48 -7.18 -4.48 13.08
CA GLU A 48 -5.73 -4.71 12.98
C GLU A 48 -4.93 -3.51 13.49
N LEU A 49 -5.44 -2.30 13.26
CA LEU A 49 -4.76 -1.04 13.57
C LEU A 49 -5.35 -0.36 14.82
N ASP A 50 -6.51 -0.81 15.32
CA ASP A 50 -7.29 -0.17 16.39
C ASP A 50 -7.57 1.33 16.12
N GLU A 51 -7.70 1.71 14.85
CA GLU A 51 -7.96 3.08 14.42
C GLU A 51 -9.26 3.18 13.63
N ASP A 52 -9.76 4.41 13.47
CA ASP A 52 -10.93 4.67 12.64
C ASP A 52 -10.51 5.18 11.25
N LEU A 53 -10.84 4.41 10.21
CA LEU A 53 -10.49 4.75 8.82
C LEU A 53 -10.99 6.14 8.42
N ASP A 54 -12.19 6.56 8.81
CA ASP A 54 -12.68 7.92 8.50
C ASP A 54 -11.86 9.03 9.17
N VAL A 55 -11.24 8.75 10.32
CA VAL A 55 -10.39 9.69 11.06
C VAL A 55 -9.00 9.78 10.43
N ILE A 56 -8.42 8.63 10.08
CA ILE A 56 -7.02 8.57 9.61
C ILE A 56 -6.88 8.67 8.08
N ALA A 57 -7.89 8.22 7.35
CA ALA A 57 -7.89 8.01 5.91
C ALA A 57 -9.29 8.30 5.33
N GLY A 58 -9.82 9.48 5.66
CA GLY A 58 -10.99 10.03 4.99
C GLY A 58 -10.77 10.16 3.48
N GLY A 59 -11.86 10.30 2.73
CA GLY A 59 -11.80 10.47 1.28
C GLY A 59 -13.16 10.32 0.64
N SER A 60 -13.27 10.77 -0.61
CA SER A 60 -14.53 10.73 -1.36
C SER A 60 -14.73 9.39 -2.06
N ASN A 61 -13.66 8.64 -2.27
CA ASN A 61 -13.68 7.36 -2.97
C ASN A 61 -12.64 6.38 -2.41
N ARG A 62 -12.80 5.09 -2.74
CA ARG A 62 -11.95 4.01 -2.23
C ARG A 62 -10.46 4.17 -2.59
N ALA A 63 -10.16 4.69 -3.78
CA ALA A 63 -8.79 4.91 -4.20
C ALA A 63 -8.12 6.02 -3.37
N GLU A 64 -8.83 7.11 -3.09
CA GLU A 64 -8.35 8.20 -2.24
C GLU A 64 -8.15 7.74 -0.80
N VAL A 65 -9.12 7.00 -0.25
CA VAL A 65 -9.04 6.39 1.09
C VAL A 65 -7.83 5.46 1.20
N ALA A 66 -7.60 4.57 0.23
CA ALA A 66 -6.44 3.69 0.22
C ALA A 66 -5.12 4.47 0.17
N TYR A 67 -5.04 5.53 -0.63
CA TYR A 67 -3.85 6.38 -0.69
C TYR A 67 -3.57 7.10 0.63
N ASN A 68 -4.61 7.70 1.23
CA ASN A 68 -4.51 8.39 2.51
C ASN A 68 -4.12 7.43 3.63
N LEU A 69 -4.64 6.20 3.63
CA LEU A 69 -4.27 5.16 4.57
C LEU A 69 -2.79 4.76 4.46
N ILE A 70 -2.27 4.60 3.24
CA ILE A 70 -0.85 4.30 3.02
C ILE A 70 0.02 5.44 3.56
N ARG A 71 -0.34 6.70 3.24
CA ARG A 71 0.36 7.88 3.74
C ARG A 71 0.33 7.99 5.26
N TRP A 72 -0.80 7.68 5.87
CA TRP A 72 -0.94 7.67 7.32
C TRP A 72 -0.05 6.58 7.93
N ALA A 73 -0.08 5.38 7.37
CA ALA A 73 0.73 4.26 7.86
C ALA A 73 2.23 4.55 7.72
N GLU A 74 2.65 5.20 6.63
CA GLU A 74 4.04 5.63 6.42
C GLU A 74 4.48 6.65 7.48
N ARG A 75 3.64 7.66 7.76
CA ARG A 75 3.94 8.70 8.76
C ARG A 75 3.95 8.18 10.20
N ASN A 76 3.16 7.16 10.49
CA ASN A 76 3.02 6.58 11.83
C ASN A 76 3.85 5.30 12.01
N ASN A 77 4.73 4.96 11.06
CA ASN A 77 5.57 3.78 11.12
C ASN A 77 4.78 2.45 11.18
N ARG A 78 3.52 2.46 10.74
CA ARG A 78 2.56 1.35 10.82
C ARG A 78 2.29 0.67 9.47
N LEU A 79 3.18 0.86 8.50
CA LEU A 79 3.10 0.19 7.21
C LEU A 79 3.16 -1.33 7.35
N ALA A 80 4.02 -1.83 8.25
CA ALA A 80 4.13 -3.26 8.48
C ALA A 80 2.82 -3.85 9.02
N ASP A 81 2.16 -3.16 9.97
CA ASP A 81 0.86 -3.58 10.52
C ASP A 81 -0.23 -3.53 9.45
N LEU A 82 -0.26 -2.47 8.64
CA LEU A 82 -1.21 -2.34 7.53
C LEU A 82 -1.08 -3.50 6.53
N ILE A 83 0.15 -3.83 6.14
CA ILE A 83 0.43 -4.89 5.18
C ILE A 83 0.11 -6.26 5.78
N ARG A 84 0.54 -6.52 7.03
CA ARG A 84 0.24 -7.78 7.71
C ARG A 84 -1.26 -7.97 7.89
N GLY A 85 -1.98 -6.96 8.38
CA GLY A 85 -3.43 -7.01 8.52
C GLY A 85 -4.15 -7.23 7.19
N SER A 86 -3.66 -6.60 6.12
CA SER A 86 -4.18 -6.79 4.78
C SER A 86 -3.96 -8.23 4.28
N CYS A 87 -2.75 -8.78 4.44
CA CYS A 87 -2.42 -10.16 4.07
C CYS A 87 -3.17 -11.20 4.92
N THR A 88 -3.38 -10.96 6.21
CA THR A 88 -4.15 -11.85 7.10
C THR A 88 -5.59 -11.98 6.61
N ARG A 89 -6.17 -10.86 6.15
CA ARG A 89 -7.59 -10.81 5.77
C ARG A 89 -7.84 -11.25 4.34
N ASN A 90 -6.88 -11.03 3.44
CA ASN A 90 -6.94 -11.50 2.06
C ASN A 90 -5.61 -12.17 1.65
N PRO A 91 -5.33 -13.38 2.18
CA PRO A 91 -4.08 -14.09 1.89
C PRO A 91 -3.98 -14.57 0.44
N GLY A 92 -5.10 -14.62 -0.28
CA GLY A 92 -5.17 -15.04 -1.69
C GLY A 92 -4.82 -13.95 -2.69
N ASN A 93 -4.76 -12.67 -2.28
CA ASN A 93 -4.46 -11.58 -3.21
C ASN A 93 -2.96 -11.51 -3.51
N VAL A 94 -2.60 -11.75 -4.77
CA VAL A 94 -1.20 -11.78 -5.23
C VAL A 94 -0.54 -10.41 -5.05
N TYR A 95 -1.25 -9.31 -5.34
CA TYR A 95 -0.71 -7.96 -5.22
C TYR A 95 -0.36 -7.59 -3.77
N LEU A 96 -1.18 -8.00 -2.80
CA LEU A 96 -0.86 -7.79 -1.37
C LEU A 96 0.40 -8.52 -0.95
N ARG A 97 0.59 -9.75 -1.44
CA ARG A 97 1.79 -10.54 -1.14
C ARG A 97 3.03 -9.94 -1.81
N GLU A 98 2.91 -9.46 -3.03
CA GLU A 98 3.99 -8.73 -3.70
C GLU A 98 4.34 -7.44 -2.96
N ALA A 99 3.34 -6.67 -2.50
CA ALA A 99 3.55 -5.48 -1.68
C ALA A 99 4.28 -5.83 -0.38
N ALA A 100 3.84 -6.90 0.30
CA ALA A 100 4.46 -7.36 1.52
C ALA A 100 5.92 -7.77 1.30
N GLN A 101 6.21 -8.50 0.23
CA GLN A 101 7.59 -8.88 -0.11
C GLN A 101 8.45 -7.68 -0.51
N ALA A 102 7.88 -6.68 -1.18
CA ALA A 102 8.64 -5.49 -1.59
C ALA A 102 8.94 -4.55 -0.42
N ILE A 103 8.11 -4.55 0.63
CA ILE A 103 8.16 -3.58 1.74
C ILE A 103 8.77 -4.19 3.02
N LEU A 104 8.48 -5.46 3.32
CA LEU A 104 8.97 -6.14 4.54
C LEU A 104 10.33 -6.83 4.35
N ARG A 105 11.00 -6.66 3.20
CA ARG A 105 12.31 -7.29 2.90
C ARG A 105 13.54 -6.42 3.24
N ASP A 106 13.35 -5.27 3.88
CA ASP A 106 14.46 -4.50 4.49
C ASP A 106 14.79 -5.01 5.90
#